data_AF-A0A934W9C6-F1
#
_entry.id   AF-A0A934W9C6-F1
#
_cell.length_a   1.000
_cell.length_b   1.000
_cell.length_c   1.000
_cell.angle_alpha   90.00
_cell.angle_beta   90.00
_cell.angle_gamma   90.00
#
_symmetry.space_group_name_H-M   'P 1'
#
loop_
_entity.id
_entity.type
_entity.pdbx_description
1 polymer ?
#
loop_
_entity_poly.entity_id
_entity_poly.type
_entity_poly.pdbx_seq_one_letter_code
_entity_poly.pdbx_strand_id
1 'polypeptide(L)'
;MDEQGNKSQEAQQDTLARTYYQHKQHGGLYEARTEADGRINIWPQGGGFSGMLSAEEFAAQFEVAPPPVMRRGTVTADFLDDGQVFSCYSDGSRWNGWGMPLFDKDTALKVAEAIPGITFNEATGVFVVQFEGEEPEEHHPQTIVCDGQPVVVYQIGGGWTWDQVVFPDSSDAATNEGK
;
A
#
# COMPACT_ATOMS: atom_id res chain seq x y z
N MET A 1 7.25 34.16 -10.98
CA MET A 1 8.00 34.37 -9.74
C MET A 1 7.15 33.91 -8.58
N ASP A 2 7.22 32.69 -8.06
CA ASP A 2 7.55 31.33 -8.54
C ASP A 2 7.25 30.53 -7.26
N GLU A 3 6.12 29.82 -7.22
CA GLU A 3 5.81 28.84 -6.15
C GLU A 3 5.49 27.50 -6.81
N GLN A 4 6.45 27.02 -7.61
CA GLN A 4 6.59 25.60 -7.92
C GLN A 4 7.62 25.05 -6.95
N GLY A 5 7.15 24.43 -5.87
CA GLY A 5 8.06 23.91 -4.87
C GLY A 5 7.42 22.97 -3.87
N ASN A 6 6.46 22.12 -4.26
CA ASN A 6 6.08 21.00 -3.39
C ASN A 6 5.32 19.84 -4.08
N LYS A 7 5.72 19.38 -5.27
CA LYS A 7 5.06 18.22 -5.92
C LYS A 7 6.01 17.12 -6.41
N SER A 8 7.26 17.10 -5.95
CA SER A 8 8.28 16.22 -6.53
C SER A 8 8.91 15.23 -5.53
N GLN A 9 8.31 15.01 -4.36
CA GLN A 9 8.84 14.04 -3.38
C GLN A 9 8.09 12.71 -3.31
N GLU A 10 6.95 12.54 -4.00
CA GLU A 10 6.19 11.28 -3.96
C GLU A 10 6.60 10.26 -5.05
N ALA A 11 7.38 10.67 -6.06
CA ALA A 11 7.75 9.82 -7.21
C ALA A 11 9.13 9.14 -7.10
N GLN A 12 9.78 9.16 -5.92
CA GLN A 12 11.01 8.40 -5.67
C GLN A 12 10.84 7.55 -4.41
N GLN A 13 9.89 6.63 -4.43
CA GLN A 13 9.89 5.54 -3.47
C GLN A 13 10.85 4.45 -3.95
N ASP A 14 12.12 4.82 -3.90
CA ASP A 14 13.25 3.93 -4.13
C ASP A 14 13.18 2.75 -3.14
N THR A 15 13.57 1.59 -3.64
CA THR A 15 13.65 0.24 -3.09
C THR A 15 14.32 0.07 -1.70
N LEU A 16 13.98 0.89 -0.72
CA LEU A 16 14.33 0.69 0.68
C LEU A 16 13.19 -0.09 1.34
N ALA A 17 13.51 -1.28 1.83
CA ALA A 17 12.63 -2.02 2.72
C ALA A 17 12.16 -1.06 3.84
N ARG A 18 10.87 -0.70 3.83
CA ARG A 18 10.32 0.22 4.83
C ARG A 18 10.47 -0.45 6.19
N THR A 19 11.17 0.23 7.10
CA THR A 19 11.28 -0.22 8.49
C THR A 19 10.07 0.29 9.23
N TYR A 20 9.22 -0.63 9.67
CA TYR A 20 8.09 -0.31 10.54
C TYR A 20 8.46 -0.48 12.01
N TYR A 21 7.78 0.27 12.85
CA TYR A 21 7.86 0.19 14.30
C TYR A 21 6.50 -0.16 14.86
N GLN A 22 6.46 -1.09 15.79
CA GLN A 22 5.23 -1.52 16.45
C GLN A 22 5.11 -0.82 17.80
N HIS A 23 3.95 -0.24 18.08
CA HIS A 23 3.64 0.29 19.41
C HIS A 23 3.40 -0.86 20.38
N LYS A 24 4.19 -0.96 21.46
CA LYS A 24 4.23 -2.11 22.38
C LYS A 24 2.90 -2.40 23.07
N GLN A 25 2.05 -1.38 23.28
CA GLN A 25 0.79 -1.55 24.01
C GLN A 25 -0.37 -2.06 23.14
N HIS A 26 -0.51 -1.56 21.91
CA HIS A 26 -1.69 -1.82 21.07
C HIS A 26 -1.33 -2.46 19.72
N GLY A 27 -0.04 -2.69 19.46
CA GLY A 27 0.44 -3.40 18.27
C GLY A 27 0.34 -2.62 16.96
N GLY A 28 -0.04 -1.34 16.98
CA GLY A 28 -0.16 -0.53 15.78
C GLY A 28 1.20 -0.30 15.13
N LEU A 29 1.24 -0.30 13.80
CA LEU A 29 2.47 -0.10 13.01
C LEU A 29 2.65 1.36 12.63
N TYR A 30 3.90 1.82 12.64
CA TYR A 30 4.29 3.20 12.38
C TYR A 30 5.54 3.26 11.52
N GLU A 31 5.60 4.23 10.61
CA GLU A 31 6.86 4.71 10.05
C GLU A 31 7.46 5.73 11.01
N ALA A 32 8.79 5.76 11.12
CA ALA A 32 9.48 6.72 11.96
C ALA A 32 10.71 7.31 11.25
N ARG A 33 10.97 8.60 11.47
CA ARG A 33 12.13 9.31 10.95
C ARG A 33 12.76 10.14 12.07
N THR A 34 14.07 10.04 12.21
CA THR A 34 14.85 10.92 13.08
C THR A 34 15.10 12.25 12.38
N GLU A 35 14.69 13.34 13.01
CA GLU A 35 14.94 14.70 12.56
C GLU A 35 16.34 15.17 12.97
N ALA A 36 16.82 16.27 12.37
CA ALA A 36 18.15 16.81 12.63
C ALA A 36 18.40 17.20 14.11
N ASP A 37 17.34 17.50 14.86
CA ASP A 37 17.40 17.83 16.29
C ASP A 37 17.30 16.62 17.22
N GLY A 38 17.26 15.40 16.65
CA GLY A 38 17.20 14.14 17.39
C GLY A 38 15.80 13.73 17.84
N ARG A 39 14.75 14.49 17.52
CA ARG A 39 13.36 14.05 17.73
C ARG A 39 12.95 13.04 16.67
N ILE A 40 11.98 12.21 17.01
CA ILE A 40 11.45 11.15 16.16
C ILE A 40 10.05 11.54 15.70
N ASN A 41 9.92 11.77 14.40
CA ASN A 41 8.63 11.96 13.76
C ASN A 41 8.04 10.58 13.45
N ILE A 42 6.76 10.37 13.79
CA ILE A 42 6.06 9.10 13.60
C ILE A 42 4.78 9.29 12.80
N TRP A 43 4.50 8.31 11.93
CA TRP A 43 3.29 8.27 11.13
C TRP A 43 2.63 6.89 11.25
N PRO A 44 1.37 6.79 11.68
CA PRO A 44 0.66 5.52 11.73
C PRO A 44 0.47 4.95 10.31
N GLN A 45 0.69 3.65 10.19
CA GLN A 45 0.35 2.87 9.00
C GLN A 45 -1.17 2.91 8.83
N GLY A 46 -1.66 3.28 7.65
CA GLY A 46 -3.09 3.48 7.41
C GLY A 46 -3.63 4.87 7.72
N GLY A 47 -2.76 5.84 8.03
CA GLY A 47 -3.15 7.24 8.25
C GLY A 47 -3.61 7.53 9.69
N GLY A 48 -3.82 8.81 10.00
CA GLY A 48 -4.15 9.29 11.34
C GLY A 48 -3.22 10.41 11.81
N PHE A 49 -3.20 10.66 13.12
CA PHE A 49 -2.37 11.71 13.70
C PHE A 49 -0.90 11.31 13.69
N SER A 50 -0.08 12.08 12.97
CA SER A 50 1.37 12.03 13.15
C SER A 50 1.76 12.64 14.50
N GLY A 51 2.93 12.25 14.99
CA GLY A 51 3.44 12.69 16.28
C GLY A 51 4.93 12.98 16.23
N MET A 52 5.40 13.79 17.17
CA MET A 52 6.82 14.05 17.39
C MET A 52 7.17 13.63 18.80
N LEU A 53 8.14 12.75 18.95
CA LEU A 53 8.58 12.21 20.24
C LEU A 53 10.06 12.51 20.46
N SER A 54 10.49 12.56 21.72
CA SER A 54 11.91 12.39 22.02
C SER A 54 12.35 10.95 21.72
N ALA A 55 13.66 10.74 21.56
CA ALA A 55 14.21 9.39 21.38
C ALA A 55 13.90 8.46 22.59
N GLU A 56 13.84 9.00 23.80
CA GLU A 56 13.50 8.25 25.02
C GLU A 56 12.04 7.78 25.01
N GLU A 57 11.10 8.69 24.71
CA GLU A 57 9.68 8.36 24.62
C GLU A 57 9.42 7.34 23.50
N PHE A 58 10.11 7.47 22.37
CA PHE A 58 10.00 6.52 21.27
C PHE A 58 10.52 5.14 21.69
N ALA A 59 11.71 5.05 22.27
CA ALA A 59 12.28 3.78 22.73
C ALA A 59 11.44 3.12 23.84
N ALA A 60 10.75 3.90 24.67
CA ALA A 60 9.83 3.38 25.67
C ALA A 60 8.59 2.73 25.04
N GLN A 61 8.02 3.34 24.00
CA GLN A 61 6.72 2.97 23.43
C GLN A 61 6.79 2.03 22.22
N PHE A 62 7.90 2.02 21.49
CA PHE A 62 8.02 1.33 20.20
C PHE A 62 9.14 0.31 20.18
N GLU A 63 8.96 -0.69 19.34
CA GLU A 63 9.99 -1.66 18.97
C GLU A 63 10.00 -1.84 17.46
N VAL A 64 11.12 -2.32 16.91
CA VAL A 64 11.22 -2.60 15.47
C VAL A 64 10.25 -3.73 15.14
N ALA A 65 9.34 -3.49 14.21
CA ALA A 65 8.42 -4.51 13.74
C ALA A 65 9.17 -5.51 12.85
N PRO A 66 8.71 -6.77 12.78
CA PRO A 66 9.18 -7.70 11.76
C PRO A 66 9.01 -7.08 10.36
N PRO A 67 9.92 -7.37 9.41
CA PRO A 67 9.77 -6.90 8.04
C PRO A 67 8.39 -7.30 7.47
N PRO A 68 7.74 -6.40 6.71
CA PRO A 68 6.49 -6.74 6.04
C PRO A 68 6.72 -7.94 5.11
N VAL A 69 5.77 -8.88 5.13
CA VAL A 69 5.81 -10.08 4.29
C VAL A 69 4.73 -9.97 3.24
N MET A 70 5.13 -9.89 1.97
CA MET A 70 4.19 -9.93 0.86
C MET A 70 3.50 -11.28 0.81
N ARG A 71 2.17 -11.25 0.71
CA ARG A 71 1.30 -12.41 0.61
C ARG A 71 0.33 -12.24 -0.56
N ARG A 72 -0.11 -13.36 -1.10
CA ARG A 72 -1.23 -13.39 -2.06
C ARG A 72 -2.55 -13.18 -1.34
N GLY A 73 -3.42 -12.40 -1.93
CA GLY A 73 -4.77 -12.15 -1.44
C GLY A 73 -5.72 -11.74 -2.55
N THR A 74 -6.89 -11.26 -2.15
CA THR A 74 -7.88 -10.68 -3.05
C THR A 74 -8.33 -9.33 -2.54
N VAL A 75 -8.72 -8.44 -3.46
CA VAL A 75 -9.23 -7.11 -3.16
C VAL A 75 -10.45 -6.78 -4.01
N THR A 76 -11.29 -5.90 -3.51
CA THR A 76 -12.46 -5.31 -4.18
C THR A 76 -12.52 -3.81 -3.84
N ALA A 77 -13.48 -3.09 -4.41
CA ALA A 77 -13.82 -1.73 -4.03
C ALA A 77 -15.28 -1.43 -4.39
N ASP A 78 -15.87 -0.46 -3.69
CA ASP A 78 -17.27 -0.03 -3.92
C ASP A 78 -17.54 0.52 -5.33
N PHE A 79 -16.51 0.95 -6.05
CA PHE A 79 -16.63 1.47 -7.41
C PHE A 79 -16.61 0.38 -8.50
N LEU A 80 -16.42 -0.89 -8.12
CA LEU A 80 -16.46 -2.03 -9.05
C LEU A 80 -17.87 -2.60 -9.15
N ASP A 81 -18.08 -3.45 -10.17
CA ASP A 81 -19.32 -4.22 -10.29
C ASP A 81 -19.48 -5.20 -9.11
N ASP A 82 -20.73 -5.46 -8.71
CA ASP A 82 -21.06 -6.35 -7.60
C ASP A 82 -20.38 -7.72 -7.74
N GLY A 83 -19.59 -8.08 -6.72
CA GLY A 83 -18.89 -9.36 -6.64
C GLY A 83 -17.60 -9.44 -7.47
N GLN A 84 -17.17 -8.34 -8.10
CA GLN A 84 -15.90 -8.29 -8.81
C GLN A 84 -14.73 -8.27 -7.82
N VAL A 85 -13.85 -9.26 -7.91
CA VAL A 85 -12.67 -9.40 -7.06
C VAL A 85 -11.42 -9.61 -7.89
N PHE A 86 -10.32 -9.00 -7.48
CA PHE A 86 -9.02 -9.13 -8.14
C PHE A 86 -8.04 -9.86 -7.25
N SER A 87 -7.23 -10.74 -7.83
CA SER A 87 -6.06 -11.31 -7.16
C SER A 87 -4.99 -10.22 -6.98
N CYS A 88 -4.38 -10.14 -5.82
CA CYS A 88 -3.34 -9.16 -5.55
C CYS A 88 -2.25 -9.71 -4.63
N TYR A 89 -1.20 -8.91 -4.46
CA TYR A 89 -0.17 -9.08 -3.46
C TYR A 89 -0.27 -7.93 -2.47
N SER A 90 -0.11 -8.22 -1.19
CA SER A 90 -0.07 -7.19 -0.14
C SER A 90 0.66 -7.73 1.08
N ASP A 91 1.30 -6.84 1.81
CA ASP A 91 1.83 -7.06 3.16
C ASP A 91 0.82 -6.70 4.26
N GLY A 92 -0.42 -6.35 3.87
CA GLY A 92 -1.47 -5.88 4.77
C GLY A 92 -1.42 -4.36 5.03
N SER A 93 -0.49 -3.64 4.38
CA SER A 93 -0.41 -2.19 4.45
C SER A 93 -1.67 -1.50 3.94
N ARG A 94 -1.96 -0.38 4.58
CA ARG A 94 -3.09 0.50 4.29
C ARG A 94 -2.66 1.95 4.06
N TRP A 95 -3.47 2.70 3.34
CA TRP A 95 -3.39 4.15 3.20
C TRP A 95 -4.75 4.76 3.53
N ASN A 96 -4.83 5.60 4.57
CA ASN A 96 -6.08 6.17 5.08
C ASN A 96 -7.20 5.12 5.33
N GLY A 97 -6.82 3.95 5.84
CA GLY A 97 -7.71 2.83 6.12
C GLY A 97 -7.97 1.90 4.93
N TRP A 98 -7.64 2.32 3.70
CA TRP A 98 -7.84 1.55 2.47
C TRP A 98 -6.68 0.62 2.17
N GLY A 99 -6.97 -0.52 1.53
CA GLY A 99 -5.96 -1.49 1.15
C GLY A 99 -4.95 -0.92 0.15
N MET A 100 -3.71 -1.40 0.21
CA MET A 100 -2.69 -1.11 -0.79
C MET A 100 -2.36 -2.38 -1.59
N PRO A 101 -3.23 -2.80 -2.53
CA PRO A 101 -2.97 -3.98 -3.36
C PRO A 101 -1.90 -3.70 -4.41
N LEU A 102 -1.11 -4.73 -4.72
CA LEU A 102 -0.20 -4.79 -5.85
C LEU A 102 -0.69 -5.87 -6.82
N PHE A 103 -0.72 -5.57 -8.11
CA PHE A 103 -1.27 -6.48 -9.12
C PHE A 103 -0.15 -6.99 -10.04
N ASP A 104 -0.12 -8.28 -10.35
CA ASP A 104 0.69 -8.75 -11.47
C ASP A 104 0.16 -8.19 -12.80
N LYS A 105 0.92 -8.32 -13.89
CA LYS A 105 0.53 -7.75 -15.20
C LYS A 105 -0.84 -8.24 -15.65
N ASP A 106 -1.11 -9.54 -15.55
CA ASP A 106 -2.35 -10.13 -16.03
C ASP A 106 -3.56 -9.61 -15.25
N THR A 107 -3.42 -9.42 -13.94
CA THR A 107 -4.50 -8.84 -13.13
C THR A 107 -4.60 -7.33 -13.30
N ALA A 108 -3.48 -6.62 -13.45
CA ALA A 108 -3.45 -5.19 -13.75
C ALA A 108 -4.16 -4.86 -15.07
N LEU A 109 -4.03 -5.71 -16.10
CA LEU A 109 -4.78 -5.59 -17.35
C LEU A 109 -6.30 -5.73 -17.12
N LYS A 110 -6.73 -6.68 -16.27
CA LYS A 110 -8.16 -6.83 -15.92
C LYS A 110 -8.69 -5.63 -15.11
N VAL A 111 -7.87 -5.06 -14.24
CA VAL A 111 -8.20 -3.82 -13.53
C VAL A 111 -8.38 -2.68 -14.54
N ALA A 112 -7.49 -2.58 -15.54
CA ALA A 112 -7.59 -1.57 -16.59
C ALA A 112 -8.82 -1.76 -17.51
N GLU A 113 -9.26 -2.99 -17.73
CA GLU A 113 -10.52 -3.28 -18.43
C GLU A 113 -11.75 -2.89 -17.61
N ALA A 114 -11.71 -3.06 -16.29
CA ALA A 114 -12.82 -2.76 -15.40
C ALA A 114 -12.97 -1.28 -15.05
N ILE A 115 -11.87 -0.51 -15.07
CA ILE A 115 -11.85 0.88 -14.63
C ILE A 115 -11.49 1.79 -15.81
N PRO A 116 -12.46 2.55 -16.36
CA PRO A 116 -12.19 3.49 -17.45
C PRO A 116 -11.15 4.53 -17.07
N GLY A 117 -10.25 4.87 -17.99
CA GLY A 117 -9.18 5.85 -17.75
C GLY A 117 -7.81 5.22 -17.44
N ILE A 118 -7.74 3.90 -17.32
CA ILE A 118 -6.46 3.18 -17.20
C ILE A 118 -6.06 2.61 -18.56
N THR A 119 -4.82 2.82 -18.97
CA THR A 119 -4.27 2.29 -20.22
C THR A 119 -2.92 1.62 -19.99
N PHE A 120 -2.60 0.61 -20.81
CA PHE A 120 -1.30 -0.06 -20.77
C PHE A 120 -0.50 0.27 -22.03
N ASN A 121 0.71 0.80 -21.85
CA ASN A 121 1.64 1.02 -22.95
C ASN A 121 2.54 -0.20 -23.12
N GLU A 122 2.29 -1.01 -24.16
CA GLU A 122 3.08 -2.22 -24.42
C GLU A 122 4.55 -1.96 -24.71
N ALA A 123 4.89 -0.79 -25.29
CA ALA A 123 6.26 -0.46 -25.64
C ALA A 123 7.12 -0.15 -24.42
N THR A 124 6.53 0.45 -23.38
CA THR A 124 7.23 0.84 -22.15
C THR A 124 6.94 -0.09 -20.97
N GLY A 125 5.89 -0.90 -21.05
CA GLY A 125 5.44 -1.78 -19.97
C GLY A 125 4.82 -1.03 -18.78
N VAL A 126 4.34 0.19 -19.00
CA VAL A 126 3.80 1.11 -17.97
C VAL A 126 2.28 1.19 -18.07
N PHE A 127 1.60 1.21 -16.92
CA PHE A 127 0.19 1.58 -16.85
C PHE A 127 0.07 3.09 -16.61
N VAL A 128 -0.83 3.74 -17.33
CA VAL A 128 -1.14 5.17 -17.16
C VAL A 128 -2.59 5.30 -16.73
N VAL A 129 -2.80 5.92 -15.57
CA VAL A 129 -4.13 6.32 -15.09
C VAL A 129 -4.34 7.78 -15.49
N GLN A 130 -5.46 8.05 -16.16
CA GLN A 130 -5.86 9.38 -16.57
C GLN A 130 -7.37 9.54 -16.40
N PHE A 131 -7.78 10.15 -15.30
CA PHE A 131 -9.16 10.61 -15.11
C PHE A 131 -9.34 12.04 -15.63
N GLU A 132 -10.58 12.42 -15.92
CA GLU A 132 -10.88 13.77 -16.42
C GLU A 132 -10.55 14.83 -15.36
N GLY A 133 -9.70 15.79 -15.73
CA GLY A 133 -9.31 16.90 -14.84
C GLY A 133 -8.14 16.59 -13.89
N GLU A 134 -7.55 15.39 -13.98
CA GLU A 134 -6.37 15.00 -13.21
C GLU A 134 -5.12 14.96 -14.09
N GLU A 135 -3.94 15.06 -13.48
CA GLU A 135 -2.69 14.80 -14.20
C GLU A 135 -2.51 13.29 -14.36
N PRO A 136 -1.94 12.82 -15.49
CA PRO A 136 -1.70 11.40 -15.68
C PRO A 136 -0.72 10.86 -14.64
N GLU A 137 -1.06 9.71 -14.07
CA GLU A 137 -0.20 8.97 -13.14
C GLU A 137 0.39 7.73 -13.84
N GLU A 138 1.71 7.60 -13.79
CA GLU A 138 2.43 6.44 -14.34
C GLU A 138 2.72 5.41 -13.24
N HIS A 139 2.32 4.17 -13.49
CA HIS A 139 2.65 3.03 -12.64
C HIS A 139 3.64 2.11 -13.34
N HIS A 140 4.89 2.21 -12.93
CA HIS A 140 5.98 1.39 -13.41
C HIS A 140 5.97 0.00 -12.77
N PRO A 141 6.46 -1.04 -13.48
CA PRO A 141 6.63 -2.35 -12.88
C PRO A 141 7.68 -2.31 -11.76
N GLN A 142 7.39 -2.97 -10.65
CA GLN A 142 8.33 -3.19 -9.55
C GLN A 142 8.45 -4.68 -9.24
N THR A 143 9.59 -5.12 -8.72
CA THR A 143 9.79 -6.52 -8.32
C THR A 143 9.67 -6.66 -6.81
N ILE A 144 8.76 -7.51 -6.36
CA ILE A 144 8.61 -7.92 -4.95
C ILE A 144 9.03 -9.38 -4.79
N VAL A 145 9.20 -9.83 -3.54
CA VAL A 145 9.36 -11.25 -3.22
C VAL A 145 8.13 -11.74 -2.45
N CYS A 146 7.40 -12.70 -3.02
CA CYS A 146 6.26 -13.36 -2.38
C CYS A 146 6.56 -14.87 -2.33
N ASP A 147 6.44 -15.50 -1.17
CA ASP A 147 6.74 -16.92 -0.96
C ASP A 147 8.15 -17.32 -1.46
N GLY A 148 9.12 -16.42 -1.30
CA GLY A 148 10.50 -16.61 -1.75
C GLY A 148 10.70 -16.52 -3.27
N GLN A 149 9.66 -16.17 -4.04
CA GLN A 149 9.73 -16.01 -5.49
C GLN A 149 9.67 -14.53 -5.89
N PRO A 150 10.51 -14.07 -6.83
CA PRO A 150 10.39 -12.73 -7.39
C PRO A 150 9.12 -12.64 -8.26
N VAL A 151 8.33 -11.59 -8.05
CA VAL A 151 7.11 -11.31 -8.81
C VAL A 151 7.13 -9.85 -9.28
N VAL A 152 6.87 -9.62 -10.56
CA VAL A 152 6.69 -8.28 -11.11
C VAL A 152 5.25 -7.83 -10.89
N VAL A 153 5.08 -6.69 -10.24
CA VAL A 153 3.79 -6.13 -9.86
C VAL A 153 3.67 -4.64 -10.16
N TYR A 154 2.45 -4.14 -10.13
CA TYR A 154 2.05 -2.76 -10.37
C TYR A 154 1.19 -2.26 -9.22
N GLN A 155 1.46 -1.05 -8.74
CA GLN A 155 0.71 -0.42 -7.65
C GLN A 155 -0.37 0.52 -8.21
N ILE A 156 -1.34 -0.05 -8.94
CA ILE A 156 -2.44 0.73 -9.53
C ILE A 156 -3.42 1.12 -8.42
N GLY A 157 -3.63 2.43 -8.27
CA GLY A 157 -4.50 2.96 -7.23
C GLY A 157 -3.95 2.84 -5.82
N GLY A 158 -2.63 2.92 -5.65
CA GLY A 158 -2.00 3.12 -4.35
C GLY A 158 -2.43 4.45 -3.74
N GLY A 159 -3.51 4.44 -2.97
CA GLY A 159 -4.16 5.66 -2.46
C GLY A 159 -5.63 5.80 -2.86
N TRP A 160 -6.19 4.81 -3.57
CA TRP A 160 -7.62 4.73 -3.85
C TRP A 160 -8.36 4.06 -2.70
N THR A 161 -9.69 4.08 -2.77
CA THR A 161 -10.58 3.46 -1.79
C THR A 161 -10.73 1.95 -2.04
N TRP A 162 -9.61 1.22 -2.14
CA TRP A 162 -9.62 -0.24 -2.16
C TRP A 162 -10.02 -0.79 -0.80
N ASP A 163 -10.87 -1.80 -0.77
CA ASP A 163 -11.21 -2.50 0.47
C ASP A 163 -9.99 -3.20 1.08
N GLN A 164 -10.17 -3.69 2.31
CA GLN A 164 -9.15 -4.47 2.97
C GLN A 164 -8.83 -5.74 2.17
N VAL A 165 -7.53 -5.98 1.93
CA VAL A 165 -7.08 -7.20 1.28
C VAL A 165 -7.45 -8.41 2.14
N VAL A 166 -8.13 -9.37 1.53
CA VAL A 166 -8.49 -10.65 2.14
C VAL A 166 -7.41 -11.66 1.81
N PHE A 167 -6.79 -12.25 2.83
CA PHE A 167 -5.79 -13.30 2.66
C PHE A 167 -6.43 -14.70 2.78
N PRO A 168 -5.95 -15.72 2.05
CA PRO A 168 -6.53 -17.07 2.08
C PRO A 168 -6.61 -17.69 3.48
N ASP A 169 -5.62 -17.42 4.34
CA ASP A 169 -5.58 -17.95 5.71
C ASP A 169 -6.33 -17.07 6.73
N SER A 170 -6.85 -15.91 6.29
CA SER A 170 -7.67 -15.03 7.14
C SER A 170 -9.15 -15.40 7.13
N SER A 171 -9.48 -16.64 6.73
CA SER A 171 -10.81 -17.18 7.03
C SER A 171 -10.97 -17.25 8.54
N ASP A 172 -11.66 -16.26 9.10
CA ASP A 172 -12.36 -16.45 10.35
C ASP A 172 -13.09 -17.79 10.26
N ALA A 173 -12.83 -18.61 11.27
CA ALA A 173 -13.61 -19.77 11.59
C ALA A 173 -15.05 -19.34 11.88
N ALA A 174 -15.86 -19.17 10.84
CA ALA A 174 -17.30 -19.29 10.92
C ALA A 174 -17.68 -20.74 10.56
N THR A 175 -17.10 -21.71 11.28
CA THR A 175 -17.67 -23.05 11.38
C THR A 175 -18.29 -23.16 12.77
N ASN A 176 -19.61 -22.97 12.85
CA ASN A 176 -20.54 -23.58 13.83
C ASN A 176 -21.89 -22.82 13.80
N GLU A 177 -23.07 -23.40 13.68
CA GLU A 177 -23.54 -24.77 13.40
C GLU A 177 -24.94 -24.63 12.77
N GLY A 178 -25.30 -25.58 11.91
CA GLY A 178 -26.71 -25.81 11.60
C GLY A 178 -27.34 -26.71 12.67
N LYS A 179 -28.47 -26.30 13.24
CA LYS A 179 -29.72 -27.07 13.39
C LYS A 179 -30.80 -26.26 14.10
#